data_AF-A0A9X1DKH0-F1
#
_entry.id   AF-A0A9X1DKH0-F1
#
_cell.length_a   1.000
_cell.length_b   1.000
_cell.length_c   1.000
_cell.angle_alpha   90.00
_cell.angle_beta   90.00
_cell.angle_gamma   90.00
#
_symmetry.space_group_name_H-M   'P 1'
#
loop_
_entity.id
_entity.type
_entity.pdbx_description
1 polymer ?
#
loop_
_entity_poly.entity_id
_entity_poly.type
_entity_poly.pdbx_seq_one_letter_code
_entity_poly.pdbx_strand_id
1 'polypeptide(L)'
;MELSIIDGTQRIAAFVQLEDSILKALKKGGEKVKLAYELDSLMKDSSIAIQVFEGLTRAEESQLYLDLNLKGKKVALSKRISFDSRNNLNVITNQVLHTHQSLKTAGVELEKRSINRPANKNLLSLSQLRQVIGIFMTGKAHVNIEEKTSQSPLSNSEYITLIHLYLNELFDIYPAGQMGDYTKCMLASYPLFIAVALYVNDKMENQPIEQRQQLIATRMSKLKEVDWSPDNPIWKEFKGTYKGRPPLFHLSKDKNNIEELVRWLYSC
;
A
#
# COMPACT_ATOMS: atom_id res chain seq x y z
N MET A 1 -48.76 -4.02 0.17
CA MET A 1 -47.40 -4.50 -0.12
C MET A 1 -46.53 -4.00 1.02
N GLU A 2 -45.95 -4.91 1.81
CA GLU A 2 -45.14 -4.55 2.97
C GLU A 2 -43.67 -4.71 2.56
N LEU A 3 -42.88 -3.64 2.71
CA LEU A 3 -41.45 -3.64 2.38
C LEU A 3 -40.64 -3.64 3.67
N SER A 4 -39.75 -4.62 3.81
CA SER A 4 -38.78 -4.70 4.90
C SER A 4 -37.40 -4.24 4.40
N ILE A 5 -36.66 -3.50 5.23
CA ILE A 5 -35.27 -3.13 4.93
C ILE A 5 -34.38 -4.28 5.39
N ILE A 6 -33.73 -4.95 4.43
CA ILE A 6 -32.78 -6.03 4.73
C ILE A 6 -31.41 -5.44 5.11
N ASP A 7 -30.87 -4.48 4.35
CA ASP A 7 -29.60 -3.79 4.66
C ASP A 7 -29.65 -2.30 4.26
N GLY A 8 -28.77 -1.48 4.84
CA GLY A 8 -28.67 -0.06 4.51
C GLY A 8 -29.46 0.88 5.42
N THR A 9 -29.98 0.39 6.56
CA THR A 9 -30.69 1.19 7.56
C THR A 9 -29.90 2.41 8.02
N GLN A 10 -28.57 2.29 8.15
CA GLN A 10 -27.69 3.40 8.51
C GLN A 10 -27.60 4.48 7.42
N ARG A 11 -27.65 4.07 6.14
CA ARG A 11 -27.65 5.02 5.01
C ARG A 11 -28.95 5.81 4.98
N ILE A 12 -30.08 5.12 5.17
CA ILE A 12 -31.40 5.77 5.26
C ILE A 12 -31.44 6.71 6.47
N ALA A 13 -30.96 6.27 7.64
CA ALA A 13 -30.88 7.11 8.84
C ALA A 13 -30.01 8.37 8.63
N ALA A 14 -28.92 8.26 7.88
CA ALA A 14 -28.07 9.41 7.55
C ALA A 14 -28.79 10.45 6.68
N PHE A 15 -29.60 10.01 5.70
CA PHE A 15 -30.42 10.92 4.90
C PHE A 15 -31.49 11.61 5.74
N VAL A 16 -32.16 10.87 6.63
CA VAL A 16 -33.12 11.45 7.59
C VAL A 16 -32.44 12.46 8.50
N GLN A 17 -31.23 12.15 9.00
CA GLN A 17 -30.46 13.06 9.84
C GLN A 17 -30.01 14.32 9.09
N LEU A 18 -29.68 14.20 7.80
CA LEU A 18 -29.34 15.32 6.94
C LEU A 18 -30.54 16.27 6.77
N GLU A 19 -31.73 15.72 6.52
CA GLU A 19 -32.99 16.48 6.43
C GLU A 19 -33.29 17.22 7.73
N ASP A 20 -33.20 16.51 8.85
CA ASP A 20 -33.35 17.08 10.19
C ASP A 20 -32.38 18.25 10.44
N SER A 21 -31.15 18.11 9.96
CA SER A 21 -30.09 19.10 10.12
C SER A 21 -30.35 20.35 9.28
N ILE A 22 -30.83 20.18 8.05
CA ILE A 22 -31.27 21.28 7.17
C ILE A 22 -32.41 22.05 7.83
N LEU A 23 -33.46 21.36 8.29
CA LEU A 23 -34.61 21.97 8.95
C LEU A 23 -34.22 22.75 10.22
N LYS A 24 -33.33 22.18 11.04
CA LYS A 24 -32.81 22.84 12.25
C LYS A 24 -31.95 24.06 11.92
N ALA A 25 -31.16 24.01 10.85
CA ALA A 25 -30.31 25.11 10.41
C ALA A 25 -31.14 26.28 9.83
N LEU A 26 -32.18 25.99 9.04
CA LEU A 26 -33.11 26.99 8.51
C LEU A 26 -33.87 27.73 9.62
N LYS A 27 -34.30 27.03 10.67
CA LYS A 27 -35.01 27.62 11.81
C LYS A 27 -34.15 28.55 12.68
N LYS A 28 -32.82 28.36 12.71
CA LYS A 28 -31.91 29.12 13.59
C LYS A 28 -31.46 30.47 13.02
N GLY A 29 -31.63 30.71 11.72
CA GLY A 29 -31.27 31.97 11.06
C GLY A 29 -29.76 32.28 11.01
N GLY A 30 -29.39 33.37 10.33
CA GLY A 30 -28.00 33.87 10.25
C GLY A 30 -27.08 33.04 9.35
N GLU A 31 -25.79 32.97 9.68
CA GLU A 31 -24.75 32.29 8.88
C GLU A 31 -25.03 30.79 8.62
N LYS A 32 -25.86 30.15 9.45
CA LYS A 32 -26.25 28.74 9.30
C LYS A 32 -27.24 28.49 8.16
N VAL A 33 -27.85 29.53 7.63
CA VAL A 33 -28.77 29.42 6.48
C VAL A 33 -28.01 29.05 5.21
N LYS A 34 -26.79 29.58 5.02
CA LYS A 34 -25.95 29.23 3.88
C LYS A 34 -25.59 27.74 3.87
N LEU A 35 -25.15 27.22 5.03
CA LEU A 35 -24.89 25.79 5.22
C LEU A 35 -26.13 24.94 4.95
N ALA A 36 -27.32 25.41 5.35
CA ALA A 36 -28.56 24.69 5.09
C ALA A 36 -28.86 24.56 3.58
N TYR A 37 -28.63 25.61 2.79
CA TYR A 37 -28.79 25.57 1.34
C TYR A 37 -27.76 24.68 0.65
N GLU A 38 -26.51 24.67 1.13
CA GLU A 38 -25.47 23.77 0.62
C GLU A 38 -25.84 22.29 0.87
N LEU A 39 -26.34 21.97 2.07
CA LEU A 39 -26.79 20.62 2.41
C LEU A 39 -28.07 20.21 1.65
N ASP A 40 -29.00 21.14 1.43
CA ASP A 40 -30.22 20.93 0.65
C ASP A 40 -29.89 20.65 -0.83
N SER A 41 -28.95 21.40 -1.42
CA SER A 41 -28.44 21.12 -2.77
C SER A 41 -27.82 19.74 -2.85
N LEU A 42 -26.94 19.39 -1.90
CA LEU A 42 -26.30 18.08 -1.85
C LEU A 42 -27.34 16.94 -1.77
N MET A 43 -28.39 17.13 -0.99
CA MET A 43 -29.46 16.14 -0.87
C MET A 43 -30.25 15.98 -2.17
N LYS A 44 -30.59 17.07 -2.85
CA LYS A 44 -31.32 17.05 -4.13
C LYS A 44 -30.53 16.38 -5.25
N ASP A 45 -29.21 16.54 -5.24
CA ASP A 45 -28.31 15.91 -6.22
C ASP A 45 -27.91 14.48 -5.84
N SER A 46 -28.34 14.01 -4.67
CA SER A 46 -28.08 12.65 -4.20
C SER A 46 -29.18 11.69 -4.63
N SER A 47 -28.79 10.46 -4.95
CA SER A 47 -29.71 9.38 -5.28
C SER A 47 -29.36 8.12 -4.48
N ILE A 48 -30.38 7.41 -4.01
CA ILE A 48 -30.22 6.11 -3.35
C ILE A 48 -30.63 5.03 -4.33
N ALA A 49 -29.68 4.17 -4.70
CA ALA A 49 -29.98 2.95 -5.42
C ALA A 49 -30.63 1.94 -4.46
N ILE A 50 -31.86 1.52 -4.78
CA ILE A 50 -32.60 0.51 -4.02
C ILE A 50 -32.64 -0.76 -4.85
N GLN A 51 -32.32 -1.89 -4.22
CA GLN A 51 -32.50 -3.20 -4.81
C GLN A 51 -33.65 -3.91 -4.09
N VAL A 52 -34.67 -4.31 -4.84
CA VAL A 52 -35.85 -5.00 -4.32
C VAL A 52 -35.72 -6.49 -4.61
N PHE A 53 -35.90 -7.31 -3.59
CA PHE A 53 -35.96 -8.76 -3.69
C PHE A 53 -37.39 -9.20 -3.37
N GLU A 54 -38.00 -9.94 -4.29
CA GLU A 54 -39.38 -10.43 -4.13
C GLU A 54 -39.39 -11.92 -3.79
N GLY A 55 -40.37 -12.34 -3.00
CA GLY A 55 -40.60 -13.76 -2.69
C GLY A 55 -39.64 -14.39 -1.69
N LEU A 56 -38.87 -13.59 -0.94
CA LEU A 56 -37.98 -14.11 0.10
C LEU A 56 -38.78 -14.62 1.30
N THR A 57 -38.38 -15.79 1.80
CA THR A 57 -38.80 -16.26 3.12
C THR A 57 -38.03 -15.54 4.23
N ARG A 58 -38.56 -15.51 5.47
CA ARG A 58 -37.89 -14.89 6.63
C ARG A 58 -36.48 -15.45 6.90
N ALA A 59 -36.28 -16.73 6.59
CA ALA A 59 -34.97 -17.37 6.73
C ALA A 59 -33.97 -16.83 5.69
N GLU A 60 -34.42 -16.62 4.44
CA GLU A 60 -33.61 -16.06 3.36
C GLU A 60 -33.31 -14.57 3.58
N GLU A 61 -34.27 -13.79 4.08
CA GLU A 61 -34.05 -12.39 4.50
C GLU A 61 -32.94 -12.30 5.55
N SER A 62 -33.01 -13.16 6.57
CA SER A 62 -32.02 -13.22 7.65
C SER A 62 -30.64 -13.64 7.13
N GLN A 63 -30.57 -14.62 6.24
CA GLN A 63 -29.32 -15.06 5.63
C GLN A 63 -28.72 -14.00 4.71
N LEU A 64 -29.55 -13.27 3.95
CA LEU A 64 -29.11 -12.19 3.09
C LEU A 64 -28.54 -11.02 3.91
N TYR A 65 -29.19 -10.65 5.02
CA TYR A 65 -28.65 -9.66 5.96
C TYR A 65 -27.28 -10.06 6.50
N LEU A 66 -27.16 -11.32 6.95
CA LEU A 66 -25.90 -11.88 7.44
C LEU A 66 -24.84 -11.91 6.33
N ASP A 67 -25.19 -12.27 5.10
CA ASP A 67 -24.25 -12.31 3.98
C ASP A 67 -23.75 -10.90 3.61
N LEU A 68 -24.63 -9.91 3.54
CA LEU A 68 -24.26 -8.51 3.25
C LEU A 68 -23.31 -7.95 4.32
N ASN A 69 -23.56 -8.27 5.59
CA ASN A 69 -22.80 -7.73 6.72
C ASN A 69 -21.55 -8.57 7.10
N LEU A 70 -21.55 -9.88 6.91
CA LEU A 70 -20.45 -10.79 7.27
C LEU A 70 -19.54 -11.14 6.08
N LYS A 71 -20.09 -11.28 4.84
CA LYS A 71 -19.26 -11.47 3.63
C LYS A 71 -18.74 -10.16 3.06
N GLY A 72 -19.14 -9.02 3.63
CA GLY A 72 -18.49 -7.71 3.49
C GLY A 72 -17.06 -7.69 4.05
N LYS A 73 -16.19 -8.62 3.62
CA LYS A 73 -14.75 -8.53 3.87
C LYS A 73 -14.29 -7.17 3.34
N LYS A 74 -13.69 -6.34 4.20
CA LYS A 74 -12.96 -5.11 3.83
C LYS A 74 -12.37 -5.26 2.43
N VAL A 75 -12.78 -4.40 1.49
CA VAL A 75 -12.31 -4.40 0.11
C VAL A 75 -10.80 -4.59 0.15
N ALA A 76 -10.34 -5.60 -0.61
CA ALA A 76 -8.94 -5.97 -0.55
C ALA A 76 -8.05 -4.76 -0.75
N LEU A 77 -7.01 -4.61 0.08
CA LEU A 77 -6.11 -3.47 -0.01
C LEU A 77 -5.57 -3.35 -1.45
N SER A 78 -5.27 -4.47 -2.11
CA SER A 78 -4.91 -4.50 -3.53
C SER A 78 -5.98 -3.88 -4.44
N LYS A 79 -7.25 -4.28 -4.31
CA LYS A 79 -8.36 -3.66 -5.06
C LYS A 79 -8.51 -2.17 -4.76
N ARG A 80 -8.37 -1.75 -3.50
CA ARG A 80 -8.39 -0.31 -3.15
C ARG A 80 -7.25 0.44 -3.82
N ILE A 81 -6.04 -0.13 -3.81
CA ILE A 81 -4.88 0.46 -4.49
C ILE A 81 -5.15 0.58 -5.99
N SER A 82 -5.67 -0.47 -6.63
CA SER A 82 -5.91 -0.48 -8.08
C SER A 82 -6.98 0.49 -8.56
N PHE A 83 -7.99 0.81 -7.74
CA PHE A 83 -9.14 1.64 -8.16
C PHE A 83 -9.20 3.04 -7.52
N ASP A 84 -8.43 3.32 -6.48
CA ASP A 84 -8.47 4.63 -5.79
C ASP A 84 -7.48 5.62 -6.42
N SER A 85 -7.95 6.34 -7.44
CA SER A 85 -7.22 7.39 -8.16
C SER A 85 -7.05 8.69 -7.37
N ARG A 86 -7.70 8.85 -6.22
CA ARG A 86 -7.64 10.07 -5.39
C ARG A 86 -6.41 10.09 -4.48
N ASN A 87 -5.74 8.96 -4.31
CA ASN A 87 -4.60 8.81 -3.44
C ASN A 87 -3.29 8.78 -4.25
N ASN A 88 -2.47 9.83 -4.13
CA ASN A 88 -1.20 9.96 -4.84
C ASN A 88 -0.29 8.74 -4.69
N LEU A 89 -0.24 8.14 -3.49
CA LEU A 89 0.55 6.93 -3.25
C LEU A 89 0.05 5.75 -4.11
N ASN A 90 -1.26 5.59 -4.24
CA ASN A 90 -1.85 4.53 -5.08
C ASN A 90 -1.62 4.83 -6.57
N VAL A 91 -1.74 6.08 -6.98
CA VAL A 91 -1.45 6.52 -8.36
C VAL A 91 -0.01 6.18 -8.73
N ILE A 92 0.96 6.60 -7.92
CA ILE A 92 2.39 6.30 -8.14
C ILE A 92 2.62 4.79 -8.17
N THR A 93 2.04 4.05 -7.21
CA THR A 93 2.17 2.57 -7.13
C THR A 93 1.70 1.88 -8.40
N ASN A 94 0.49 2.22 -8.87
CA ASN A 94 -0.03 1.64 -10.09
C ASN A 94 0.80 2.08 -11.29
N GLN A 95 1.20 3.35 -11.38
CA GLN A 95 1.96 3.83 -12.53
C GLN A 95 3.30 3.10 -12.64
N VAL A 96 4.08 3.00 -11.56
CA VAL A 96 5.34 2.22 -11.51
C VAL A 96 5.12 0.76 -11.91
N LEU A 97 4.07 0.11 -11.39
CA LEU A 97 3.73 -1.27 -11.75
C LEU A 97 3.49 -1.43 -13.28
N HIS A 98 2.85 -0.44 -13.90
CA HIS A 98 2.52 -0.48 -15.33
C HIS A 98 3.67 -0.03 -16.23
N THR A 99 4.59 0.82 -15.77
CA THR A 99 5.63 1.42 -16.63
C THR A 99 7.00 0.78 -16.45
N HIS A 100 7.30 0.13 -15.31
CA HIS A 100 8.62 -0.42 -15.05
C HIS A 100 8.78 -1.86 -15.54
N GLN A 101 9.50 -2.07 -16.65
CA GLN A 101 9.58 -3.38 -17.30
C GLN A 101 10.29 -4.44 -16.45
N SER A 102 11.45 -4.13 -15.84
CA SER A 102 12.18 -5.09 -15.00
C SER A 102 11.39 -5.51 -13.76
N LEU A 103 10.60 -4.60 -13.16
CA LEU A 103 9.71 -4.93 -12.06
C LEU A 103 8.62 -5.93 -12.49
N LYS A 104 8.06 -5.80 -13.70
CA LYS A 104 7.13 -6.79 -14.25
C LYS A 104 7.81 -8.15 -14.43
N THR A 105 9.05 -8.17 -14.90
CA THR A 105 9.85 -9.40 -15.03
C THR A 105 10.13 -10.04 -13.67
N ALA A 106 10.42 -9.23 -12.64
CA ALA A 106 10.63 -9.72 -11.27
C ALA A 106 9.34 -10.21 -10.59
N GLY A 107 8.18 -9.80 -11.10
CA GLY A 107 6.86 -10.22 -10.64
C GLY A 107 6.37 -9.44 -9.42
N VAL A 108 5.13 -8.97 -9.48
CA VAL A 108 4.42 -8.37 -8.34
C VAL A 108 3.14 -9.14 -8.08
N GLU A 109 3.01 -9.70 -6.88
CA GLU A 109 1.80 -10.40 -6.45
C GLU A 109 0.66 -9.40 -6.18
N LEU A 110 -0.39 -9.47 -6.99
CA LEU A 110 -1.54 -8.56 -6.91
C LEU A 110 -2.62 -9.08 -5.95
N GLU A 111 -2.67 -10.38 -5.73
CA GLU A 111 -3.69 -11.01 -4.90
C GLU A 111 -3.35 -11.00 -3.41
N LYS A 112 -4.37 -11.19 -2.56
CA LYS A 112 -4.30 -11.12 -1.09
C LYS A 112 -3.46 -12.23 -0.42
N ARG A 113 -2.71 -13.03 -1.18
CA ARG A 113 -1.92 -14.14 -0.63
C ARG A 113 -0.58 -13.60 -0.14
N SER A 114 -0.20 -13.95 1.08
CA SER A 114 1.17 -13.75 1.53
C SER A 114 2.13 -14.40 0.54
N ILE A 115 3.24 -13.74 0.24
CA ILE A 115 4.28 -14.34 -0.60
C ILE A 115 4.90 -15.49 0.18
N ASN A 116 4.46 -16.69 -0.15
CA ASN A 116 4.96 -17.91 0.48
C ASN A 116 6.21 -18.35 -0.27
N ARG A 117 7.37 -17.90 0.23
CA ARG A 117 8.68 -18.38 -0.21
C ARG A 117 8.91 -19.83 0.28
N PRO A 118 9.63 -20.67 -0.48
CA PRO A 118 10.30 -20.39 -1.76
C PRO A 118 9.40 -20.59 -3.00
N ALA A 119 8.17 -21.07 -2.84
CA ALA A 119 7.30 -21.46 -3.96
C ALA A 119 6.87 -20.27 -4.83
N ASN A 120 6.55 -19.13 -4.21
CA ASN A 120 6.28 -17.89 -4.93
C ASN A 120 7.61 -17.18 -5.21
N LYS A 121 7.88 -16.86 -6.48
CA LYS A 121 9.10 -16.17 -6.95
C LYS A 121 8.86 -14.70 -7.32
N ASN A 122 7.65 -14.16 -7.16
CA ASN A 122 7.36 -12.74 -7.36
C ASN A 122 8.14 -11.91 -6.33
N LEU A 123 8.86 -10.88 -6.74
CA LEU A 123 9.72 -10.09 -5.85
C LEU A 123 8.95 -9.44 -4.68
N LEU A 124 7.84 -8.78 -4.98
CA LEU A 124 7.01 -8.06 -3.99
C LEU A 124 5.53 -8.37 -4.18
N SER A 125 4.73 -8.09 -3.15
CA SER A 125 3.28 -7.91 -3.32
C SER A 125 2.96 -6.45 -3.60
N LEU A 126 1.78 -6.17 -4.15
CA LEU A 126 1.33 -4.79 -4.39
C LEU A 126 1.36 -3.94 -3.10
N SER A 127 1.03 -4.57 -1.96
CA SER A 127 1.09 -3.90 -0.65
C SER A 127 2.51 -3.55 -0.22
N GLN A 128 3.49 -4.39 -0.56
CA GLN A 128 4.89 -4.19 -0.25
C GLN A 128 5.53 -3.14 -1.17
N LEU A 129 5.20 -3.16 -2.46
CA LEU A 129 5.61 -2.10 -3.40
C LEU A 129 5.09 -0.73 -2.95
N ARG A 130 3.82 -0.67 -2.53
CA ARG A 130 3.24 0.56 -1.97
C ARG A 130 3.99 1.05 -0.73
N GLN A 131 4.42 0.15 0.15
CA GLN A 131 5.21 0.53 1.32
C GLN A 131 6.58 1.09 0.94
N VAL A 132 7.24 0.51 -0.07
CA VAL A 132 8.50 1.04 -0.62
C VAL A 132 8.30 2.47 -1.13
N ILE A 133 7.25 2.71 -1.93
CA ILE A 133 6.94 4.06 -2.43
C ILE A 133 6.64 5.01 -1.26
N GLY A 134 5.93 4.55 -0.24
CA GLY A 134 5.70 5.31 0.98
C GLY A 134 6.98 5.71 1.72
N ILE A 135 8.00 4.85 1.73
CA ILE A 135 9.32 5.19 2.29
C ILE A 135 9.94 6.35 1.50
N PHE A 136 9.90 6.32 0.17
CA PHE A 136 10.39 7.44 -0.64
C PHE A 136 9.62 8.73 -0.37
N MET A 137 8.31 8.67 -0.16
CA MET A 137 7.52 9.87 0.10
C MET A 137 7.68 10.43 1.53
N THR A 138 8.05 9.61 2.51
CA THR A 138 7.99 9.98 3.94
C THR A 138 9.30 9.80 4.72
N GLY A 139 10.31 9.17 4.12
CA GLY A 139 11.58 8.82 4.76
C GLY A 139 11.48 7.66 5.76
N LYS A 140 10.31 7.07 5.98
CA LYS A 140 10.05 6.14 7.09
C LYS A 140 9.19 4.95 6.68
N ALA A 141 9.48 3.79 7.28
CA ALA A 141 8.62 2.61 7.20
C ALA A 141 7.43 2.78 8.16
N HIS A 142 6.36 3.44 7.69
CA HIS A 142 5.16 3.70 8.49
C HIS A 142 4.05 2.66 8.26
N VAL A 143 3.23 2.46 9.31
CA VAL A 143 1.98 1.69 9.21
C VAL A 143 0.86 2.55 8.60
N ASN A 144 0.86 3.86 8.88
CA ASN A 144 -0.14 4.84 8.39
C ASN A 144 0.50 5.81 7.38
N ILE A 145 0.91 5.28 6.22
CA ILE A 145 1.59 6.09 5.19
C ILE A 145 0.64 7.15 4.61
N GLU A 146 -0.66 6.86 4.53
CA GLU A 146 -1.68 7.70 3.87
C GLU A 146 -1.80 9.10 4.48
N GLU A 147 -1.76 9.22 5.80
CA GLU A 147 -1.89 10.50 6.51
C GLU A 147 -0.70 11.44 6.27
N LYS A 148 0.46 10.88 5.93
CA LYS A 148 1.72 11.64 5.78
C LYS A 148 2.08 11.95 4.33
N THR A 149 1.44 11.29 3.37
CA THR A 149 1.70 11.51 1.94
C THR A 149 1.03 12.75 1.37
N SER A 150 0.09 13.37 2.11
CA SER A 150 -0.69 14.53 1.66
C SER A 150 0.12 15.84 1.55
N GLN A 151 1.33 15.89 2.12
CA GLN A 151 2.20 17.08 2.16
C GLN A 151 3.54 16.83 1.46
N SER A 152 3.54 16.02 0.41
CA SER A 152 4.78 15.63 -0.26
C SER A 152 5.37 16.77 -1.10
N PRO A 153 6.68 17.05 -1.02
CA PRO A 153 7.30 18.18 -1.69
C PRO A 153 7.52 17.96 -3.20
N LEU A 154 7.47 16.72 -3.67
CA LEU A 154 7.64 16.37 -5.08
C LEU A 154 6.31 15.98 -5.73
N SER A 155 6.23 16.17 -7.04
CA SER A 155 5.13 15.70 -7.88
C SER A 155 5.12 14.17 -8.02
N ASN A 156 3.98 13.62 -8.43
CA ASN A 156 3.86 12.17 -8.69
C ASN A 156 4.87 11.69 -9.75
N SER A 157 5.10 12.46 -10.81
CA SER A 157 6.08 12.14 -11.86
C SER A 157 7.51 12.06 -11.33
N GLU A 158 7.89 12.97 -10.43
CA GLU A 158 9.21 12.97 -9.80
C GLU A 158 9.42 11.74 -8.91
N TYR A 159 8.39 11.36 -8.13
CA TYR A 159 8.44 10.12 -7.36
C TYR A 159 8.56 8.88 -8.24
N ILE A 160 7.82 8.81 -9.34
CA ILE A 160 7.92 7.70 -10.30
C ILE A 160 9.35 7.60 -10.84
N THR A 161 9.95 8.73 -11.21
CA THR A 161 11.35 8.78 -11.68
C THR A 161 12.33 8.27 -10.63
N LEU A 162 12.18 8.68 -9.36
CA LEU A 162 13.04 8.21 -8.27
C LEU A 162 12.90 6.70 -8.03
N ILE A 163 11.68 6.18 -8.05
CA ILE A 163 11.41 4.75 -7.86
C ILE A 163 11.95 3.94 -9.05
N HIS A 164 11.82 4.45 -10.27
CA HIS A 164 12.43 3.84 -11.45
C HIS A 164 13.95 3.78 -11.34
N LEU A 165 14.60 4.88 -10.94
CA LEU A 165 16.05 4.88 -10.72
C LEU A 165 16.47 3.85 -9.68
N TYR A 166 15.80 3.85 -8.52
CA TYR A 166 16.07 2.87 -7.46
C TYR A 166 15.93 1.42 -7.94
N LEU A 167 14.83 1.11 -8.62
CA LEU A 167 14.57 -0.25 -9.10
C LEU A 167 15.54 -0.66 -10.22
N ASN A 168 15.89 0.25 -11.13
CA ASN A 168 16.90 -0.01 -12.16
C ASN A 168 18.25 -0.34 -11.52
N GLU A 169 18.75 0.49 -10.60
CA GLU A 169 20.00 0.22 -9.90
C GLU A 169 19.94 -1.10 -9.11
N LEU A 170 18.78 -1.44 -8.54
CA LEU A 170 18.58 -2.71 -7.85
C LEU A 170 18.67 -3.89 -8.82
N PHE A 171 18.08 -3.78 -10.01
CA PHE A 171 18.11 -4.84 -11.03
C PHE A 171 19.45 -4.92 -11.77
N ASP A 172 20.29 -3.88 -11.69
CA ASP A 172 21.68 -3.92 -12.12
C ASP A 172 22.56 -4.71 -11.13
N ILE A 173 22.22 -4.70 -9.83
CA ILE A 173 22.88 -5.52 -8.80
C ILE A 173 22.55 -7.00 -8.98
N TYR A 174 21.28 -7.33 -9.24
CA TYR A 174 20.84 -8.72 -9.41
C TYR A 174 19.76 -8.87 -10.48
N PRO A 175 19.81 -9.88 -11.37
CA PRO A 175 18.85 -10.03 -12.45
C PRO A 175 17.40 -10.09 -11.97
N ALA A 176 16.54 -9.25 -12.56
CA ALA A 176 15.14 -9.10 -12.19
C ALA A 176 14.38 -10.44 -12.10
N GLY A 177 14.52 -11.32 -13.09
CA GLY A 177 13.82 -12.62 -13.13
C GLY A 177 14.25 -13.63 -12.08
N GLN A 178 15.31 -13.34 -11.30
CA GLN A 178 15.83 -14.23 -10.26
C GLN A 178 15.81 -13.59 -8.86
N MET A 179 15.67 -12.26 -8.76
CA MET A 179 15.76 -11.54 -7.49
C MET A 179 14.68 -11.93 -6.48
N GLY A 180 13.49 -12.35 -6.94
CA GLY A 180 12.44 -12.85 -6.06
C GLY A 180 12.65 -14.30 -5.59
N ASP A 181 13.64 -15.01 -6.11
CA ASP A 181 13.96 -16.38 -5.70
C ASP A 181 14.84 -16.37 -4.45
N TYR A 182 14.22 -16.71 -3.31
CA TYR A 182 14.88 -16.74 -1.99
C TYR A 182 16.04 -17.74 -1.90
N THR A 183 16.11 -18.70 -2.82
CA THR A 183 17.22 -19.67 -2.89
C THR A 183 18.43 -19.12 -3.63
N LYS A 184 18.29 -17.97 -4.30
CA LYS A 184 19.32 -17.37 -5.16
C LYS A 184 19.78 -16.00 -4.69
N CYS A 185 18.87 -15.22 -4.11
CA CYS A 185 19.15 -13.83 -3.75
C CYS A 185 18.50 -13.45 -2.41
N MET A 186 19.29 -12.91 -1.50
CA MET A 186 18.82 -12.44 -0.20
C MET A 186 17.91 -11.21 -0.30
N LEU A 187 18.00 -10.44 -1.40
CA LEU A 187 17.08 -9.32 -1.68
C LEU A 187 15.62 -9.77 -1.88
N ALA A 188 15.36 -11.07 -2.08
CA ALA A 188 14.02 -11.65 -2.01
C ALA A 188 13.37 -11.51 -0.60
N SER A 189 14.19 -11.19 0.42
CA SER A 189 13.78 -10.94 1.79
C SER A 189 13.26 -9.53 1.97
N TYR A 190 11.96 -9.43 2.24
CA TYR A 190 11.31 -8.14 2.39
C TYR A 190 11.91 -7.23 3.47
N PRO A 191 12.33 -7.72 4.67
CA PRO A 191 13.03 -6.87 5.64
C PRO A 191 14.31 -6.23 5.08
N LEU A 192 15.10 -6.99 4.31
CA LEU A 192 16.31 -6.49 3.67
C LEU A 192 15.99 -5.53 2.53
N PHE A 193 14.99 -5.85 1.70
CA PHE A 193 14.50 -4.97 0.64
C PHE A 193 14.08 -3.60 1.20
N ILE A 194 13.37 -3.60 2.34
CA ILE A 194 12.96 -2.38 3.04
C ILE A 194 14.15 -1.65 3.65
N ALA A 195 15.12 -2.37 4.21
CA ALA A 195 16.35 -1.77 4.72
C ALA A 195 17.11 -1.04 3.61
N VAL A 196 17.22 -1.62 2.41
CA VAL A 196 17.84 -0.95 1.25
C VAL A 196 17.04 0.29 0.85
N ALA A 197 15.71 0.22 0.76
CA ALA A 197 14.87 1.37 0.45
C ALA A 197 15.01 2.52 1.47
N LEU A 198 15.11 2.19 2.77
CA LEU A 198 15.39 3.16 3.83
C LEU A 198 16.79 3.74 3.70
N TYR A 199 17.79 2.90 3.48
CA TYR A 199 19.18 3.31 3.32
C TYR A 199 19.34 4.28 2.15
N VAL A 200 18.79 4.02 0.97
CA VAL A 200 18.96 4.92 -0.19
C VAL A 200 18.18 6.22 -0.06
N ASN A 201 17.13 6.25 0.78
CA ASN A 201 16.26 7.40 0.96
C ASN A 201 16.41 8.12 2.32
N ASP A 202 17.39 7.71 3.15
CA ASP A 202 17.55 8.25 4.50
C ASP A 202 17.79 9.77 4.49
N LYS A 203 16.95 10.51 5.22
CA LYS A 203 16.92 11.98 5.35
C LYS A 203 16.69 12.76 4.06
N MET A 204 16.09 12.13 3.05
CA MET A 204 15.86 12.72 1.73
C MET A 204 14.41 13.12 1.46
N GLU A 205 13.49 12.92 2.40
CA GLU A 205 12.05 13.13 2.21
C GLU A 205 11.69 14.57 1.79
N ASN A 206 12.50 15.55 2.18
CA ASN A 206 12.27 16.98 1.93
C ASN A 206 13.26 17.60 0.92
N GLN A 207 14.10 16.79 0.27
CA GLN A 207 15.13 17.28 -0.64
C GLN A 207 14.64 17.34 -2.10
N PRO A 208 15.20 18.24 -2.93
CA PRO A 208 14.92 18.29 -4.37
C PRO A 208 15.27 16.97 -5.07
N ILE A 209 14.59 16.69 -6.18
CA ILE A 209 14.74 15.43 -6.92
C ILE A 209 16.20 15.14 -7.32
N GLU A 210 16.96 16.15 -7.74
CA GLU A 210 18.33 15.98 -8.24
C GLU A 210 19.26 15.43 -7.16
N GLN A 211 19.16 15.97 -5.94
CA GLN A 211 19.96 15.50 -4.80
C GLN A 211 19.59 14.06 -4.43
N ARG A 212 18.29 13.73 -4.51
CA ARG A 212 17.79 12.38 -4.23
C ARG A 212 18.30 11.38 -5.25
N GLN A 213 18.27 11.73 -6.54
CA GLN A 213 18.80 10.88 -7.61
C GLN A 213 20.30 10.62 -7.41
N GLN A 214 21.08 11.67 -7.14
CA GLN A 214 22.51 11.55 -6.90
C GLN A 214 22.82 10.64 -5.71
N LEU A 215 22.08 10.78 -4.61
CA LEU A 215 22.29 9.95 -3.43
C LEU A 215 21.92 8.49 -3.67
N ILE A 216 20.79 8.22 -4.35
CA ILE A 216 20.38 6.85 -4.72
C ILE A 216 21.47 6.20 -5.55
N ALA A 217 21.92 6.85 -6.63
CA ALA A 217 22.96 6.31 -7.50
C ALA A 217 24.26 6.05 -6.72
N THR A 218 24.69 6.99 -5.88
CA THR A 218 25.91 6.86 -5.06
C THR A 218 25.81 5.69 -4.08
N ARG A 219 24.69 5.58 -3.36
CA ARG A 219 24.48 4.54 -2.35
C ARG A 219 24.31 3.17 -2.97
N MET A 220 23.57 3.07 -4.08
CA MET A 220 23.38 1.81 -4.80
C MET A 220 24.65 1.31 -5.47
N SER A 221 25.52 2.21 -5.94
CA SER A 221 26.82 1.82 -6.51
C SER A 221 27.67 1.02 -5.51
N LYS A 222 27.71 1.43 -4.23
CA LYS A 222 28.42 0.70 -3.16
C LYS A 222 27.87 -0.71 -2.92
N LEU A 223 26.57 -0.90 -3.16
CA LEU A 223 25.89 -2.18 -2.94
C LEU A 223 26.18 -3.22 -4.05
N LYS A 224 26.83 -2.83 -5.15
CA LYS A 224 27.19 -3.74 -6.25
C LYS A 224 28.26 -4.76 -5.86
N GLU A 225 29.10 -4.45 -4.87
CA GLU A 225 30.17 -5.34 -4.40
C GLU A 225 29.71 -6.33 -3.32
N VAL A 226 28.51 -6.14 -2.78
CA VAL A 226 27.95 -7.01 -1.74
C VAL A 226 27.56 -8.36 -2.34
N ASP A 227 27.98 -9.45 -1.69
CA ASP A 227 27.48 -10.78 -2.02
C ASP A 227 26.06 -10.97 -1.48
N TRP A 228 25.08 -10.88 -2.38
CA TRP A 228 23.65 -11.07 -2.11
C TRP A 228 23.22 -12.55 -2.09
N SER A 229 24.14 -13.51 -2.17
CA SER A 229 23.82 -14.93 -2.03
C SER A 229 23.23 -15.25 -0.65
N PRO A 230 22.18 -16.09 -0.54
CA PRO A 230 21.66 -16.54 0.75
C PRO A 230 22.68 -17.28 1.63
N ASP A 231 23.77 -17.78 1.04
CA ASP A 231 24.83 -18.50 1.76
C ASP A 231 25.85 -17.59 2.43
N ASN A 232 25.85 -16.28 2.13
CA ASN A 232 26.76 -15.33 2.75
C ASN A 232 26.56 -15.33 4.28
N PRO A 233 27.61 -15.61 5.07
CA PRO A 233 27.50 -15.76 6.52
C PRO A 233 27.04 -14.48 7.22
N ILE A 234 27.21 -13.30 6.61
CA ILE A 234 26.80 -12.01 7.17
C ILE A 234 25.32 -12.00 7.57
N TRP A 235 24.46 -12.72 6.83
CA TRP A 235 23.03 -12.76 7.11
C TRP A 235 22.72 -13.37 8.47
N LYS A 236 23.57 -14.27 8.97
CA LYS A 236 23.41 -14.96 10.26
C LYS A 236 23.77 -14.07 11.45
N GLU A 237 24.41 -12.93 11.23
CA GLU A 237 24.68 -11.93 12.27
C GLU A 237 23.40 -11.15 12.63
N PHE A 238 22.42 -11.12 11.72
CA PHE A 238 21.12 -10.50 11.95
C PHE A 238 20.10 -11.47 12.53
N LYS A 239 19.06 -10.93 13.14
CA LYS A 239 17.98 -11.74 13.70
C LYS A 239 17.17 -12.42 12.60
N GLY A 240 17.09 -13.74 12.66
CA GLY A 240 16.32 -14.54 11.71
C GLY A 240 16.04 -15.95 12.20
N THR A 241 15.34 -16.74 11.39
CA THR A 241 14.97 -18.12 11.71
C THR A 241 15.00 -18.98 10.46
N TYR A 242 15.40 -20.24 10.59
CA TYR A 242 15.31 -21.20 9.49
C TYR A 242 13.86 -21.66 9.29
N LYS A 243 13.38 -21.64 8.04
CA LYS A 243 12.04 -22.12 7.67
C LYS A 243 12.07 -22.91 6.36
N GLY A 244 11.06 -23.75 6.15
CA GLY A 244 10.89 -24.53 4.92
C GLY A 244 11.62 -25.86 4.93
N ARG A 245 11.51 -26.57 3.79
CA ARG A 245 12.22 -27.81 3.49
C ARG A 245 12.69 -27.74 2.02
N PRO A 246 14.00 -27.59 1.74
CA PRO A 246 15.11 -27.46 2.70
C PRO A 246 15.02 -26.17 3.55
N PRO A 247 15.67 -26.14 4.73
CA PRO A 247 15.63 -24.98 5.62
C PRO A 247 16.41 -23.80 5.01
N LEU A 248 15.72 -22.67 4.80
CA LEU A 248 16.30 -21.40 4.37
C LEU A 248 16.30 -20.40 5.52
N PHE A 249 17.35 -19.58 5.64
CA PHE A 249 17.43 -18.57 6.70
C PHE A 249 16.59 -17.35 6.37
N HIS A 250 15.55 -17.08 7.17
CA HIS A 250 14.66 -15.95 6.98
C HIS A 250 14.91 -14.83 7.99
N LEU A 251 15.26 -13.64 7.49
CA LEU A 251 15.41 -12.43 8.29
C LEU A 251 14.09 -12.04 8.99
N SER A 252 14.20 -11.58 10.23
CA SER A 252 13.07 -11.07 10.99
C SER A 252 12.59 -9.73 10.45
N LYS A 253 11.28 -9.52 10.50
CA LYS A 253 10.61 -8.27 10.07
C LYS A 253 10.44 -7.25 11.19
N ASP A 254 11.02 -7.49 12.35
CA ASP A 254 10.92 -6.54 13.47
C ASP A 254 11.76 -5.28 13.20
N LYS A 255 11.30 -4.17 13.78
CA LYS A 255 11.84 -2.84 13.50
C LYS A 255 13.33 -2.74 13.85
N ASN A 256 13.75 -3.32 14.98
CA ASN A 256 15.14 -3.26 15.44
C ASN A 256 16.06 -3.97 14.45
N ASN A 257 15.66 -5.16 13.97
CA ASN A 257 16.43 -5.88 12.96
C ASN A 257 16.55 -5.10 11.64
N ILE A 258 15.48 -4.41 11.21
CA ILE A 258 15.53 -3.55 10.01
C ILE A 258 16.49 -2.36 10.23
N GLU A 259 16.48 -1.74 11.42
CA GLU A 259 17.42 -0.65 11.76
C GLU A 259 18.87 -1.14 11.78
N GLU A 260 19.15 -2.34 12.29
CA GLU A 260 20.47 -2.98 12.24
C GLU A 260 20.93 -3.25 10.81
N LEU A 261 20.05 -3.78 9.96
CA LEU A 261 20.33 -3.96 8.53
C LEU A 261 20.66 -2.61 7.85
N VAL A 262 19.92 -1.55 8.14
CA VAL A 262 20.20 -0.20 7.61
C VAL A 262 21.58 0.29 8.07
N ARG A 263 21.94 0.10 9.34
CA ARG A 263 23.26 0.49 9.86
C ARG A 263 24.39 -0.29 9.19
N TRP A 264 24.18 -1.58 8.94
CA TRP A 264 25.15 -2.39 8.22
C TRP A 264 25.34 -1.92 6.76
N LEU A 265 24.27 -1.54 6.06
CA LEU A 265 24.38 -0.97 4.71
C LEU A 265 25.23 0.31 4.66
N TYR A 266 25.33 1.07 5.75
CA TYR A 266 26.25 2.20 5.88
C TYR A 266 27.72 1.82 6.06
N SER A 267 28.00 0.57 6.45
CA SER A 267 29.35 0.02 6.60
C SER A 267 29.86 -0.71 5.35
N CYS A 268 29.00 -0.91 4.33
CA CYS A 268 29.36 -1.43 3.03
C CYS A 268 30.13 -0.42 2.17
#